data_AF-A0A7L2RE63-F1
#
_entry.id   AF-A0A7L2RE63-F1
#
_cell.length_a   1.000
_cell.length_b   1.000
_cell.length_c   1.000
_cell.angle_alpha   90.00
_cell.angle_beta   90.00
_cell.angle_gamma   90.00
#
_symmetry.space_group_name_H-M   'P 1'
#
loop_
_entity.id
_entity.type
_entity.pdbx_description
1 polymer ?
#
loop_
_entity_poly.entity_id
_entity_poly.type
_entity_poly.pdbx_seq_one_letter_code
_entity_poly.pdbx_strand_id
1 'polypeptide(L)'
;SLASQEELLKLVRPPYSYSALIAMAIQSAPERKLTLSHIYQYVAENFPFYKRSKAGWQNSIRHNLSLNDCFRKVPRDEDDPGKGNYWTLDPNCEKMFDNGNFRRKRKRR
;
A
#
# COMPACT_ATOMS: atom_id res chain seq x y z
N SER A 1 -27.29 9.15 13.31
CA SER A 1 -27.93 8.13 12.46
C SER A 1 -26.94 6.99 12.21
N LEU A 2 -27.36 5.85 11.66
CA LEU A 2 -26.43 4.78 11.28
C LEU A 2 -25.39 5.27 10.25
N ALA A 3 -25.81 6.14 9.33
CA ALA A 3 -24.93 6.77 8.34
C ALA A 3 -23.76 7.56 8.97
N SER A 4 -24.01 8.31 10.06
CA SER A 4 -22.95 9.06 10.75
C SER A 4 -21.95 8.15 11.48
N GLN A 5 -22.36 6.96 11.92
CA GLN A 5 -21.45 6.00 12.57
C GLN A 5 -20.55 5.31 11.54
N GLU A 6 -21.08 5.00 10.36
CA GLU A 6 -20.33 4.36 9.28
C GLU A 6 -19.26 5.28 8.68
N GLU A 7 -19.56 6.58 8.57
CA GLU A 7 -18.58 7.60 8.17
C GLU A 7 -17.46 7.78 9.20
N LEU A 8 -17.78 7.73 10.50
CA LEU A 8 -16.78 7.79 11.57
C LEU A 8 -15.83 6.59 11.53
N LEU A 9 -16.33 5.39 11.24
CA LEU A 9 -15.50 4.18 11.14
C LEU A 9 -14.49 4.27 9.97
N LYS A 10 -14.85 4.92 8.87
CA LYS A 10 -13.94 5.17 7.73
C LYS A 10 -12.79 6.13 8.06
N LEU A 11 -12.92 6.90 9.13
CA LEU A 11 -11.89 7.81 9.66
C LEU A 11 -11.05 7.16 10.77
N VAL A 12 -11.26 5.89 11.09
CA VAL A 12 -10.38 5.14 12.00
C VAL A 12 -9.21 4.57 11.21
N ARG A 13 -8.02 4.56 11.82
CA ARG A 13 -6.82 3.97 11.22
C ARG A 13 -7.10 2.50 10.87
N PRO A 14 -6.94 2.09 9.60
CA PRO A 14 -7.16 0.70 9.20
C PRO A 14 -6.23 -0.26 9.95
N PRO A 15 -6.68 -1.50 10.26
CA PRO A 15 -5.89 -2.50 10.98
C PRO A 15 -4.81 -3.18 10.10
N TYR A 16 -4.25 -2.44 9.15
CA TYR A 16 -3.27 -2.91 8.17
C TYR A 16 -1.90 -2.26 8.40
N SER A 17 -0.82 -3.01 8.19
CA SER A 17 0.53 -2.45 8.15
C SER A 17 0.74 -1.66 6.85
N TYR A 18 1.76 -0.80 6.79
CA TYR A 18 2.10 -0.13 5.54
C TYR A 18 2.51 -1.12 4.45
N SER A 19 3.23 -2.19 4.79
CA SER A 19 3.52 -3.29 3.85
C SER A 19 2.24 -3.93 3.31
N ALA A 20 1.23 -4.18 4.15
CA ALA A 20 -0.05 -4.70 3.70
C ALA A 20 -0.79 -3.72 2.76
N LEU A 21 -0.78 -2.42 3.08
CA LEU A 21 -1.37 -1.38 2.23
C LEU A 21 -0.70 -1.32 0.84
N ILE A 22 0.63 -1.41 0.81
CA ILE A 22 1.41 -1.45 -0.45
C ILE A 22 1.07 -2.72 -1.23
N ALA A 23 1.07 -3.88 -0.58
CA ALA A 23 0.77 -5.16 -1.22
C ALA A 23 -0.64 -5.16 -1.84
N MET A 24 -1.67 -4.68 -1.11
CA MET A 24 -3.03 -4.54 -1.64
C MET A 24 -3.08 -3.61 -2.87
N ALA A 25 -2.36 -2.49 -2.83
CA ALA A 25 -2.28 -1.60 -3.98
C ALA A 25 -1.68 -2.30 -5.20
N ILE A 26 -0.50 -2.93 -5.05
CA ILE A 26 0.19 -3.62 -6.15
C ILE A 26 -0.65 -4.78 -6.69
N GLN A 27 -1.28 -5.56 -5.80
CA GLN A 27 -2.16 -6.66 -6.20
C GLN A 27 -3.41 -6.19 -6.94
N SER A 28 -3.93 -5.00 -6.64
CA SER A 28 -5.09 -4.46 -7.36
C SER A 28 -4.79 -4.07 -8.81
N ALA A 29 -3.52 -3.87 -9.16
CA ALA A 29 -3.12 -3.50 -10.51
C ALA A 29 -3.07 -4.72 -11.44
N PRO A 30 -3.53 -4.60 -12.70
CA PRO A 30 -3.57 -5.71 -13.64
C PRO A 30 -2.19 -6.29 -13.93
N GLU A 31 -1.17 -5.44 -14.01
CA GLU A 31 0.22 -5.84 -14.26
C GLU A 31 1.00 -6.18 -12.97
N ARG A 32 0.34 -6.23 -11.81
CA ARG A 32 0.97 -6.46 -10.48
C ARG A 32 2.19 -5.56 -10.23
N LYS A 33 2.16 -4.34 -10.80
CA LYS A 33 3.17 -3.30 -10.60
C LYS A 33 2.50 -1.94 -10.56
N LEU A 34 2.97 -1.07 -9.67
CA LEU A 34 2.48 0.31 -9.56
C LEU A 34 3.63 1.29 -9.30
N THR A 35 3.40 2.53 -9.67
CA THR A 35 4.31 3.63 -9.32
C THR A 35 4.06 4.05 -7.87
N LEU A 36 5.04 4.73 -7.26
CA LEU A 36 4.87 5.33 -5.93
C LEU A 36 3.64 6.27 -5.87
N SER A 37 3.40 7.02 -6.94
CA SER A 37 2.24 7.92 -7.02
C SER A 37 0.92 7.16 -7.00
N HIS A 38 0.81 6.07 -7.76
CA HIS A 38 -0.39 5.24 -7.79
C HIS A 38 -0.62 4.49 -6.47
N ILE A 39 0.44 4.08 -5.76
CA ILE A 39 0.31 3.51 -4.41
C ILE A 39 -0.29 4.55 -3.46
N TYR A 40 0.14 5.82 -3.52
CA TYR A 40 -0.47 6.87 -2.70
C TYR A 40 -1.94 7.08 -3.02
N GLN A 41 -2.28 7.10 -4.31
CA GLN A 41 -3.65 7.27 -4.77
C GLN A 41 -4.54 6.13 -4.26
N TYR A 42 -4.13 4.88 -4.47
CA TYR A 42 -4.85 3.71 -4.00
C TYR A 42 -5.12 3.77 -2.49
N VAL A 43 -4.10 4.07 -1.69
CA VAL A 43 -4.25 4.14 -0.22
C VAL A 43 -5.20 5.26 0.18
N ALA A 44 -5.10 6.43 -0.44
CA ALA A 44 -5.98 7.55 -0.13
C ALA A 44 -7.43 7.26 -0.53
N GLU A 45 -7.66 6.60 -1.67
CA GLU A 45 -9.01 6.28 -2.18
C GLU A 45 -9.71 5.20 -1.36
N ASN A 46 -8.99 4.11 -1.04
CA ASN A 46 -9.55 2.96 -0.32
C ASN A 46 -9.65 3.18 1.19
N PHE A 47 -8.82 4.06 1.76
CA PHE A 47 -8.75 4.28 3.20
C PHE A 47 -8.84 5.78 3.52
N PRO A 48 -10.07 6.31 3.70
CA PRO A 48 -10.32 7.75 3.90
C PRO A 48 -9.54 8.36 5.06
N PHE A 49 -9.18 7.57 6.09
CA PHE A 49 -8.24 7.96 7.15
C PHE A 49 -6.98 8.66 6.63
N TYR A 50 -6.41 8.21 5.51
CA TYR A 50 -5.17 8.75 4.95
C TYR A 50 -5.36 9.99 4.06
N LYS A 51 -6.60 10.38 3.72
CA LYS A 51 -6.86 11.58 2.89
C LYS A 51 -6.52 12.89 3.60
N ARG A 52 -6.70 12.96 4.93
CA ARG A 52 -6.60 14.21 5.72
C ARG A 52 -5.17 14.73 5.91
N SER A 53 -4.15 13.88 5.99
CA SER A 53 -2.76 14.30 6.23
C SER A 53 -1.79 13.46 5.41
N LYS A 54 -1.29 14.02 4.30
CA LYS A 54 -0.48 13.28 3.31
C LYS A 54 0.97 13.03 3.75
N ALA A 55 1.60 13.96 4.46
CA ALA A 55 3.05 13.93 4.69
C ALA A 55 3.53 12.74 5.54
N GLY A 56 2.79 12.39 6.60
CA GLY A 56 3.23 11.37 7.56
C GLY A 56 3.24 9.94 7.01
N TRP A 57 2.12 9.51 6.43
CA TRP A 57 2.00 8.13 5.94
C TRP A 57 2.73 7.92 4.62
N GLN A 58 2.83 8.92 3.74
CA GLN A 58 3.60 8.80 2.50
C GLN A 58 5.08 8.55 2.78
N ASN A 59 5.64 9.18 3.82
CA ASN A 59 7.01 8.90 4.25
C ASN A 59 7.17 7.45 4.71
N SER A 60 6.19 6.95 5.46
CA SER A 60 6.18 5.56 5.91
C SER A 60 6.05 4.57 4.74
N ILE A 61 5.26 4.90 3.69
CA ILE A 61 5.17 4.09 2.48
C ILE A 61 6.52 4.03 1.76
N ARG A 62 7.19 5.17 1.52
CA ARG A 62 8.53 5.20 0.91
C ARG A 62 9.54 4.37 1.69
N HIS A 63 9.55 4.54 3.01
CA HIS A 63 10.42 3.77 3.89
C HIS A 63 10.17 2.26 3.77
N ASN A 64 8.91 1.82 3.73
CA ASN A 64 8.57 0.40 3.63
C ASN A 64 8.91 -0.21 2.26
N LEU A 65 8.78 0.56 1.18
CA LEU A 65 9.18 0.12 -0.16
C LEU A 65 10.69 -0.14 -0.24
N SER A 66 11.51 0.67 0.43
CA SER A 66 12.96 0.49 0.43
C SER A 66 13.47 -0.53 1.46
N LEU A 67 12.76 -0.72 2.58
CA LEU A 67 13.23 -1.56 3.69
C LEU A 67 12.79 -3.02 3.60
N ASN A 68 11.61 -3.30 3.02
CA ASN A 68 11.12 -4.68 2.95
C ASN A 68 11.51 -5.33 1.63
N ASP A 69 12.21 -6.46 1.71
CA ASP A 69 12.64 -7.26 0.54
C ASP A 69 11.49 -7.76 -0.33
N CYS A 70 10.26 -7.75 0.21
CA CYS A 70 9.07 -8.10 -0.54
C CYS A 70 8.68 -7.09 -1.62
N PHE A 71 9.25 -5.89 -1.63
CA PHE A 71 8.96 -4.88 -2.66
C PHE A 71 10.19 -4.65 -3.53
N ARG A 72 10.05 -4.92 -4.82
CA ARG A 72 11.14 -4.78 -5.78
C ARG A 72 10.89 -3.59 -6.68
N LYS A 73 11.95 -2.81 -6.88
CA LYS A 73 11.97 -1.68 -7.79
C LYS A 73 12.19 -2.19 -9.21
N VAL A 74 11.29 -1.84 -10.11
CA VAL A 74 11.36 -2.20 -11.54
C VAL A 74 11.57 -0.92 -12.35
N PRO A 75 12.66 -0.82 -13.14
CA PRO A 75 12.85 0.29 -14.06
C PRO A 75 11.67 0.42 -15.02
N ARG A 76 11.46 1.62 -15.55
CA ARG A 76 10.54 1.80 -16.68
C ARG A 76 11.25 1.40 -17.96
N ASP A 77 10.46 0.95 -18.93
CA ASP A 77 10.95 0.70 -20.28
C ASP A 77 11.29 2.02 -20.97
N GLU A 78 12.18 1.98 -21.95
CA GLU A 78 12.62 3.18 -22.69
C GLU A 78 11.46 3.87 -23.44
N ASP A 79 10.43 3.09 -23.79
CA ASP A 79 9.23 3.55 -24.47
C ASP A 79 8.14 4.14 -23.54
N ASP A 80 8.34 4.08 -22.21
CA ASP A 80 7.42 4.64 -21.19
C ASP A 80 8.08 5.79 -20.41
N PRO A 81 8.16 7.00 -21.00
CA PRO A 81 8.72 8.16 -20.32
C PRO A 81 7.81 8.60 -19.16
N GLY A 82 8.26 8.37 -17.93
CA GLY A 82 7.49 8.69 -16.74
C GLY A 82 8.32 8.93 -15.49
N LYS A 83 7.75 9.65 -14.52
CA LYS A 83 8.42 9.92 -13.25
C LYS A 83 8.49 8.66 -12.39
N GLY A 84 9.69 8.40 -11.85
CA GLY A 84 9.92 7.35 -10.88
C GLY A 84 9.93 5.95 -11.49
N ASN A 85 10.06 4.95 -10.62
CA ASN A 85 10.12 3.54 -11.01
C ASN A 85 8.80 2.84 -10.67
N TYR A 86 8.57 1.69 -11.28
CA TYR A 86 7.54 0.75 -10.84
C TYR A 86 8.00 0.01 -9.58
N TRP A 87 7.03 -0.43 -8.80
CA TRP A 87 7.18 -1.29 -7.65
C TRP A 87 6.29 -2.50 -7.83
N THR A 88 6.86 -3.67 -7.63
CA THR A 88 6.16 -4.96 -7.70
C THR A 88 6.43 -5.77 -6.44
N LEU A 89 5.64 -6.82 -6.23
CA LEU A 89 5.88 -7.78 -5.15
C LEU A 89 6.94 -8.79 -5.59
N ASP A 90 7.75 -9.24 -4.65
CA ASP A 90 8.55 -10.44 -4.86
C ASP A 90 7.62 -11.68 -4.86
N PRO A 91 7.70 -12.57 -5.87
CA PRO A 91 6.92 -13.81 -5.95
C PRO A 91 7.01 -14.67 -4.69
N ASN A 92 8.14 -14.63 -3.98
CA ASN A 92 8.32 -15.36 -2.72
C ASN A 92 7.48 -14.76 -1.59
N CYS A 93 7.21 -13.46 -1.66
CA CYS A 93 6.39 -12.74 -0.71
C CYS A 93 4.91 -12.67 -1.08
N GLU A 94 4.51 -12.97 -2.32
CA GLU A 94 3.09 -12.95 -2.73
C GLU A 94 2.22 -13.83 -1.82
N LYS A 95 2.71 -15.03 -1.49
CA LYS A 95 2.06 -15.97 -0.56
C LYS A 95 1.93 -15.47 0.87
N MET A 96 2.73 -14.47 1.27
CA MET A 96 2.63 -13.86 2.61
C MET A 96 1.43 -12.91 2.74
N PHE A 97 0.98 -12.39 1.60
CA PHE A 97 -0.14 -11.45 1.50
C PHE A 97 -1.41 -12.11 0.97
N ASP A 98 -1.32 -13.32 0.41
CA ASP A 98 -2.47 -14.15 0.06
C ASP A 98 -3.25 -14.62 1.30
N ASN A 99 -4.54 -14.93 1.10
CA ASN A 99 -5.48 -15.46 2.09
C ASN A 99 -5.84 -14.54 3.28
N GLY A 100 -5.82 -13.22 3.08
CA GLY A 100 -6.40 -12.28 4.06
C GLY A 100 -5.53 -12.02 5.30
N ASN A 101 -4.27 -12.46 5.30
CA ASN A 101 -3.32 -12.21 6.39
C ASN A 101 -2.61 -10.85 6.27
N PHE A 102 -3.37 -9.81 5.91
CA PHE A 102 -2.91 -8.41 5.93
C PHE A 102 -2.88 -7.85 7.35
N ARG A 103 -3.40 -8.61 8.33
CA ARG A 103 -3.47 -8.21 9.73
C ARG A 103 -2.07 -8.23 10.33
N ARG A 104 -1.69 -7.12 10.93
CA ARG A 104 -0.42 -6.97 11.64
C ARG A 104 -0.32 -8.06 12.72
N LYS A 105 0.58 -9.05 12.56
CA LYS A 105 0.89 -9.99 13.66
C LYS A 105 1.42 -9.15 14.83
N ARG A 106 0.68 -9.13 15.95
CA ARG A 106 1.20 -8.56 17.21
C ARG A 106 2.43 -9.37 17.59
N LYS A 107 3.59 -8.72 17.70
CA LYS A 107 4.76 -9.32 18.36
C LYS A 107 4.34 -9.52 19.82
N ARG A 108 4.09 -10.76 20.26
CA ARG A 108 3.99 -11.04 21.70
C ARG A 108 5.36 -10.71 22.28
N ARG A 109 5.39 -9.76 23.21
CA ARG A 109 6.54 -9.59 24.11
C ARG A 109 6.63 -10.81 25.01
#